data_AF-A0A7H9DS61-F1
#
_entry.id   AF-A0A7H9DS61-F1
#
_cell.length_a   1.000
_cell.length_b   1.000
_cell.length_c   1.000
_cell.angle_alpha   90.00
_cell.angle_beta   90.00
_cell.angle_gamma   90.00
#
_symmetry.space_group_name_H-M   'P 1'
#
loop_
_entity.id
_entity.type
_entity.pdbx_description
1 polymer ?
#
loop_
_entity_poly.entity_id
_entity_poly.type
_entity_poly.pdbx_seq_one_letter_code
_entity_poly.pdbx_strand_id
1 'polypeptide(L)'
;MWNKIIHWVIMPCNEITFEIEKKNAKKISLIQNLRLNLHIYCCKWCASYYKKVKLIDNLLKKQNSKEKLINVDDLKSKIKSKIETHYKHE
;
A
#
# COMPACT_ATOMS: atom_id res chain seq x y z
N MET A 1 11.92 38.71 -0.60
CA MET A 1 13.01 37.76 -0.94
C MET A 1 12.92 36.40 -0.21
N TRP A 2 12.17 36.29 0.90
CA TRP A 2 12.12 35.08 1.74
C TRP A 2 11.27 33.93 1.13
N ASN A 3 10.27 34.25 0.30
CA ASN A 3 9.41 33.25 -0.37
C ASN A 3 10.18 32.33 -1.35
N LYS A 4 11.32 32.78 -1.88
CA LYS A 4 12.13 31.99 -2.82
C LYS A 4 13.02 30.94 -2.12
N ILE A 5 13.45 31.23 -0.88
CA ILE A 5 14.29 30.32 -0.07
C ILE A 5 13.44 29.17 0.47
N ILE A 6 12.20 29.47 0.85
CA ILE A 6 11.21 28.47 1.25
C ILE A 6 10.99 27.44 0.13
N HIS A 7 10.82 27.85 -1.13
CA HIS A 7 10.68 26.91 -2.26
C HIS A 7 11.96 26.13 -2.61
N TRP A 8 13.15 26.61 -2.21
CA TRP A 8 14.41 25.86 -2.39
C TRP A 8 14.57 24.78 -1.31
N VAL A 9 14.32 25.14 -0.05
CA VAL A 9 14.49 24.23 1.09
C VAL A 9 13.33 23.23 1.18
N ILE A 10 12.11 23.69 0.93
CA ILE A 10 10.91 22.86 0.85
C ILE A 10 10.80 22.36 -0.58
N MET A 11 11.14 21.09 -0.79
CA MET A 11 10.94 20.41 -2.06
C MET A 11 9.53 20.72 -2.59
N PRO A 12 9.38 21.09 -3.87
CA PRO A 12 8.10 21.55 -4.37
C PRO A 12 7.07 20.40 -4.29
N CYS A 13 5.84 20.74 -3.92
CA CYS A 13 4.79 19.74 -3.66
C CYS A 13 4.49 18.84 -4.88
N ASN A 14 4.84 19.29 -6.09
CA ASN A 14 4.71 18.51 -7.34
C ASN A 14 5.63 17.28 -7.36
N GLU A 15 6.88 17.42 -6.89
CA GLU A 15 7.89 16.35 -6.84
C GLU A 15 7.64 15.38 -5.67
N ILE A 16 7.04 15.86 -4.58
CA ILE A 16 6.63 15.04 -3.42
C ILE A 16 5.71 13.90 -3.85
N THR A 17 4.75 14.17 -4.74
CA THR A 17 3.82 13.16 -5.26
C THR A 17 4.57 11.99 -5.89
N PHE A 18 5.59 12.28 -6.69
CA PHE A 18 6.42 11.27 -7.34
C PHE A 18 7.27 10.48 -6.34
N GLU A 19 7.81 11.13 -5.32
CA GLU A 19 8.58 10.46 -4.26
C GLU A 19 7.69 9.58 -3.35
N ILE A 20 6.42 9.96 -3.14
CA ILE A 20 5.43 9.11 -2.45
C ILE A 20 5.17 7.84 -3.26
N GLU A 21 4.99 7.95 -4.57
CA GLU A 21 4.79 6.79 -5.45
C GLU A 21 6.03 5.89 -5.49
N LYS A 22 7.24 6.45 -5.58
CA LYS A 22 8.50 5.70 -5.46
C LYS A 22 8.64 4.96 -4.13
N LYS A 23 8.25 5.61 -3.02
CA LYS A 23 8.22 4.99 -1.70
C LYS A 23 7.27 3.81 -1.65
N ASN A 24 6.10 3.95 -2.27
CA ASN A 24 5.12 2.87 -2.37
C ASN A 24 5.67 1.68 -3.18
N ALA A 25 6.43 1.97 -4.24
CA ALA A 25 7.14 0.98 -5.05
C ALA A 25 8.42 0.40 -4.40
N LYS A 26 8.71 0.72 -3.11
CA LYS A 26 9.93 0.34 -2.36
C LYS A 26 11.26 0.77 -3.01
N LYS A 27 11.28 1.85 -3.80
CA LYS A 27 12.47 2.31 -4.54
C LYS A 27 13.18 3.53 -3.91
N ILE A 28 12.84 3.90 -2.68
CA ILE A 28 13.29 5.13 -2.01
C ILE A 28 14.48 4.87 -1.07
N SER A 29 15.46 5.78 -1.06
CA SER A 29 16.57 5.76 -0.09
C SER A 29 16.17 6.31 1.29
N LEU A 30 16.86 5.91 2.36
CA LEU A 30 16.53 6.32 3.73
C LEU A 30 16.51 7.84 3.94
N ILE A 31 17.44 8.56 3.28
CA ILE A 31 17.56 10.03 3.35
C ILE A 31 16.36 10.71 2.68
N GLN A 32 15.95 10.22 1.51
CA GLN A 32 14.77 10.72 0.80
C GLN A 32 13.50 10.48 1.63
N ASN A 33 13.41 9.34 2.31
CA ASN A 33 12.28 9.03 3.18
C ASN A 33 12.16 9.99 4.38
N LEU A 34 13.28 10.36 5.00
CA LEU A 34 13.28 11.34 6.09
C LEU A 34 12.84 12.73 5.61
N ARG A 35 13.40 13.20 4.49
CA ARG A 35 13.05 14.48 3.88
C ARG A 35 11.56 14.55 3.48
N LEU A 36 11.05 13.46 2.92
CA LEU A 36 9.65 13.32 2.54
C LEU A 36 8.72 13.40 3.77
N ASN A 37 9.07 12.69 4.86
CA ASN A 37 8.27 12.72 6.09
C ASN A 37 8.23 14.12 6.72
N LEU A 38 9.35 14.85 6.74
CA LEU A 38 9.41 16.23 7.22
C LEU A 38 8.51 17.15 6.39
N HIS A 39 8.55 17.03 5.05
CA HIS A 39 7.67 17.83 4.19
C HIS A 39 6.19 17.52 4.45
N ILE A 40 5.82 16.24 4.52
CA ILE A 40 4.44 15.81 4.78
C ILE A 40 3.96 16.36 6.14
N TYR A 41 4.83 16.44 7.14
CA TYR A 41 4.49 17.01 8.44
C TYR A 41 4.17 18.52 8.36
N CYS A 42 4.94 19.27 7.57
CA CYS A 42 4.75 20.72 7.43
C CYS A 42 3.66 21.11 6.41
N CYS A 43 3.37 20.27 5.41
CA CYS A 43 2.44 20.58 4.33
C CYS A 43 1.12 19.82 4.45
N LYS A 44 0.04 20.55 4.79
CA LYS A 44 -1.32 19.99 4.96
C LYS A 44 -1.87 19.29 3.71
N TRP A 45 -1.55 19.82 2.52
CA TRP A 45 -1.99 19.25 1.24
C TRP A 45 -1.34 17.89 1.00
N CYS A 46 -0.02 17.81 1.13
CA CYS A 46 0.73 16.57 0.98
C CYS A 46 0.37 15.56 2.07
N ALA A 47 0.09 16.00 3.31
CA ALA A 47 -0.44 15.13 4.37
C ALA A 47 -1.77 14.48 3.98
N SER A 48 -2.69 15.27 3.40
CA SER A 48 -3.99 14.77 2.96
C SER A 48 -3.86 13.80 1.77
N TYR A 49 -2.97 14.10 0.82
CA TYR A 49 -2.67 13.20 -0.28
C TYR A 49 -2.05 11.88 0.20
N TYR A 50 -1.03 11.95 1.08
CA TYR A 50 -0.36 10.78 1.66
C TYR A 50 -1.34 9.86 2.40
N LYS A 51 -2.30 10.42 3.15
CA LYS A 51 -3.38 9.64 3.79
C LYS A 51 -4.21 8.86 2.77
N LYS A 52 -4.58 9.47 1.64
CA LYS A 52 -5.36 8.81 0.57
C LYS A 52 -4.58 7.64 -0.04
N VAL A 53 -3.31 7.85 -0.37
CA VAL A 53 -2.43 6.79 -0.92
C VAL A 53 -2.28 5.63 0.08
N LYS A 54 -2.04 5.93 1.37
CA LYS A 54 -1.92 4.92 2.42
C LYS A 54 -3.20 4.10 2.61
N LEU A 55 -4.37 4.72 2.45
CA LEU A 55 -5.65 4.03 2.50
C LEU A 55 -5.75 3.01 1.36
N ILE A 56 -5.44 3.41 0.13
CA ILE A 56 -5.45 2.53 -1.05
C ILE A 56 -4.47 1.36 -0.87
N ASP A 57 -3.23 1.65 -0.47
CA ASP A 57 -2.20 0.62 -0.24
C ASP A 57 -2.62 -0.37 0.85
N ASN A 58 -3.24 0.10 1.94
CA ASN A 58 -3.78 -0.77 2.99
C ASN A 58 -4.93 -1.65 2.49
N LEU A 59 -5.83 -1.11 1.65
CA LEU A 59 -6.91 -1.89 1.05
C LEU A 59 -6.36 -2.99 0.14
N LEU A 60 -5.40 -2.65 -0.73
CA LEU A 60 -4.73 -3.62 -1.62
C LEU A 60 -4.01 -4.70 -0.82
N LYS A 61 -3.24 -4.32 0.20
CA LYS A 61 -2.58 -5.28 1.12
C LYS A 61 -3.58 -6.19 1.81
N LYS A 62 -4.70 -5.65 2.30
CA LYS A 62 -5.76 -6.44 2.95
C LYS A 62 -6.42 -7.43 1.97
N GLN A 63 -6.54 -7.09 0.69
CA GLN A 63 -7.03 -8.04 -0.32
C GLN A 63 -5.99 -9.14 -0.62
N ASN A 64 -4.72 -8.79 -0.80
CA ASN A 64 -3.66 -9.78 -1.01
C ASN A 64 -3.46 -10.70 0.22
N SER A 65 -3.61 -10.19 1.44
CA SER A 65 -3.54 -11.03 2.66
C SER A 65 -4.78 -11.93 2.85
N LYS A 66 -5.87 -11.70 2.10
CA LYS A 66 -7.03 -12.59 2.08
C LYS A 66 -6.87 -13.72 1.07
N GLU A 67 -5.80 -13.73 0.28
CA GLU A 67 -5.35 -14.92 -0.42
C GLU A 67 -4.87 -15.90 0.66
N LYS A 68 -5.83 -16.60 1.27
CA LYS A 68 -5.55 -17.81 2.04
C LYS A 68 -4.70 -18.66 1.11
N LEU A 69 -3.51 -19.06 1.55
CA LEU A 69 -2.82 -20.22 1.01
C LEU A 69 -3.85 -21.36 1.06
N ILE A 70 -4.53 -21.60 -0.06
CA ILE A 70 -5.44 -22.72 -0.19
C ILE A 70 -4.51 -23.92 -0.15
N ASN A 71 -4.47 -24.60 1.00
CA ASN A 71 -3.79 -25.87 1.06
C ASN A 71 -4.54 -26.81 0.10
N VAL A 72 -3.89 -27.12 -1.02
CA VAL A 72 -4.46 -27.89 -2.13
C VAL A 72 -4.93 -29.27 -1.63
N ASP A 73 -4.26 -29.83 -0.62
CA ASP A 73 -4.65 -31.11 0.00
C ASP A 73 -5.96 -30.99 0.81
N ASP A 74 -6.16 -29.90 1.55
CA ASP A 74 -7.42 -29.63 2.26
C ASP A 74 -8.57 -29.46 1.24
N LEU A 75 -8.34 -28.72 0.16
CA LEU A 75 -9.31 -28.56 -0.92
C LEU A 75 -9.70 -29.91 -1.55
N LYS A 76 -8.72 -30.76 -1.86
CA LYS A 76 -8.93 -32.09 -2.45
C LYS A 76 -9.74 -32.99 -1.51
N SER A 77 -9.44 -32.94 -0.21
CA SER A 77 -10.14 -33.72 0.81
C SER A 77 -11.62 -33.32 0.94
N LYS A 78 -11.92 -32.01 0.94
CA LYS A 78 -13.29 -31.47 1.00
C LYS A 78 -14.12 -31.78 -0.23
N ILE A 79 -13.50 -31.75 -1.42
CA ILE A 79 -14.17 -32.13 -2.67
C ILE A 79 -14.52 -33.62 -2.63
N LYS A 80 -13.57 -34.47 -2.24
CA LYS A 80 -13.77 -35.92 -2.15
C LYS A 80 -14.88 -36.28 -1.17
N SER A 81 -14.86 -35.71 0.03
CA SER A 81 -15.90 -35.97 1.05
C SER A 81 -17.29 -35.55 0.58
N LYS A 82 -17.39 -34.46 -0.19
CA LYS A 82 -18.68 -33.94 -0.67
C LYS A 82 -19.26 -34.80 -1.79
N ILE A 83 -18.41 -35.32 -2.68
CA ILE A 83 -18.81 -36.27 -3.74
C ILE A 83 -19.30 -37.58 -3.10
N GLU A 84 -18.61 -38.09 -2.07
CA GLU A 84 -18.98 -39.33 -1.38
C GLU A 84 -20.32 -39.23 -0.62
N THR A 85 -20.63 -38.07 -0.04
CA THR A 85 -21.95 -37.84 0.60
C THR A 85 -23.10 -37.76 -0.40
N HIS A 86 -22.85 -37.27 -1.63
CA HIS A 86 -23.90 -37.21 -2.66
C HIS A 86 -24.20 -38.58 -3.25
N TYR A 87 -23.23 -39.48 -3.34
CA TYR A 87 -23.41 -40.85 -3.85
C TYR A 87 -24.06 -41.83 -2.86
N LYS A 88 -24.16 -41.47 -1.56
CA LYS A 88 -24.79 -42.33 -0.53
C LYS A 88 -26.29 -42.08 -0.33
N HIS A 89 -26.87 -41.12 -1.06
CA HIS A 89 -28.25 -40.69 -0.91
C HIS A 89 -29.13 -40.97 -2.13
N GLU A 90 -28.63 -41.72 -3.12
CA GLU A 90 -29.38 -42.42 -4.17
C GLU A 90 -29.28 -43.93 -3.95
#